data_AF-A0A9P1KBB4-F1
#
_entry.id   AF-A0A9P1KBB4-F1
#
_cell.length_a   1.000
_cell.length_b   1.000
_cell.length_c   1.000
_cell.angle_alpha   90.00
_cell.angle_beta   90.00
_cell.angle_gamma   90.00
#
_symmetry.space_group_name_H-M   'P 1'
#
loop_
_entity.id
_entity.type
_entity.pdbx_description
1 polymer ?
#
loop_
_entity_poly.entity_id
_entity_poly.type
_entity_poly.pdbx_seq_one_letter_code
_entity_poly.pdbx_strand_id
1 'polypeptide(L)'
;MSKLASLETQSQIMAAFSKIISDRQNIVSKVATKEEQAEREKRKQVLEQAATYTVDSLVKGLADLQLDFSGVITELSEKLETESAKLDAIKRGISIQSQQLEELQKIRVVADVLHLLTQEHQEKMNLLEEQASQRQESLEKEIARERKLWEKEEQDFEAAVAEYQENTAKHRQQEAEDYSYNLQRQRQIETDQYEEAKRRIERGIQETTKEKQKNWQEREKVLNAEQAKFESDRQRVATFEEELKQTLNKAKEEAIQEATREAKVKADLLAKEWESNQQGYELQVASLEATIERQNEQITNLSAQLQETMKQAQDLAMRAFSGNRNNQ
;
A
#
# COMPACT_ATOMS: atom_id res chain seq x y z
N MET A 1 178.03 -7.29 35.58
CA MET A 1 178.73 -6.41 34.60
C MET A 1 178.45 -4.96 35.02
N SER A 2 179.34 -4.10 35.50
CA SER A 2 180.79 -4.10 35.75
C SER A 2 181.09 -2.96 36.76
N LYS A 3 181.89 -3.26 37.79
CA LYS A 3 182.96 -2.43 38.38
C LYS A 3 183.49 -3.24 39.57
N LEU A 4 184.63 -3.96 39.46
CA LEU A 4 185.99 -3.43 39.48
C LEU A 4 186.16 -2.33 40.55
N ALA A 5 187.11 -2.36 41.47
CA ALA A 5 188.28 -3.20 41.61
C ALA A 5 188.92 -2.87 42.97
N SER A 6 189.72 -3.80 43.47
CA SER A 6 191.01 -3.59 44.15
C SER A 6 191.26 -2.24 44.86
N LEU A 7 191.49 -2.30 46.17
CA LEU A 7 192.65 -1.70 46.85
C LEU A 7 192.81 -2.31 48.25
N GLU A 8 194.05 -2.48 48.63
CA GLU A 8 194.56 -3.16 49.82
C GLU A 8 194.11 -2.52 51.14
N THR A 9 193.94 -3.32 52.17
CA THR A 9 194.85 -3.34 53.34
C THR A 9 194.33 -4.37 54.32
N GLN A 10 195.26 -5.11 54.91
CA GLN A 10 195.07 -6.00 56.06
C GLN A 10 194.20 -5.38 57.17
N SER A 11 194.08 -4.04 57.20
CA SER A 11 193.23 -3.28 58.13
C SER A 11 191.72 -3.52 57.96
N GLN A 12 191.18 -3.72 56.75
CA GLN A 12 189.73 -3.96 56.57
C GLN A 12 189.35 -5.40 56.88
N ILE A 13 190.23 -6.36 56.58
CA ILE A 13 190.05 -7.75 56.98
C ILE A 13 190.21 -7.88 58.49
N MET A 14 191.15 -7.17 59.13
CA MET A 14 191.27 -7.13 60.59
C MET A 14 190.15 -6.32 61.25
N ALA A 15 189.57 -5.31 60.61
CA ALA A 15 188.38 -4.60 61.10
C ALA A 15 187.14 -5.51 61.02
N ALA A 16 186.96 -6.25 59.92
CA ALA A 16 185.93 -7.26 59.81
C ALA A 16 186.16 -8.41 60.80
N PHE A 17 187.40 -8.84 61.02
CA PHE A 17 187.75 -9.92 61.95
C PHE A 17 187.65 -9.49 63.42
N SER A 18 188.02 -8.25 63.76
CA SER A 18 187.83 -7.70 65.11
C SER A 18 186.35 -7.47 65.42
N LYS A 19 185.54 -7.06 64.44
CA LYS A 19 184.08 -7.01 64.59
C LYS A 19 183.49 -8.42 64.82
N ILE A 20 184.01 -9.43 64.13
CA ILE A 20 183.61 -10.84 64.33
C ILE A 20 184.09 -11.39 65.68
N ILE A 21 185.25 -10.99 66.20
CA ILE A 21 185.73 -11.40 67.53
C ILE A 21 184.94 -10.70 68.65
N SER A 22 184.61 -9.41 68.51
CA SER A 22 183.76 -8.71 69.49
C SER A 22 182.34 -9.30 69.52
N ASP A 23 181.81 -9.69 68.36
CA ASP A 23 180.48 -10.32 68.28
C ASP A 23 180.48 -11.74 68.85
N ARG A 24 181.63 -12.46 68.86
CA ARG A 24 181.75 -13.78 69.49
C ARG A 24 182.02 -13.74 71.00
N GLN A 25 182.72 -12.74 71.53
CA GLN A 25 183.03 -12.67 72.96
C GLN A 25 181.81 -12.37 73.85
N ASN A 26 180.73 -11.82 73.31
CA ASN A 26 179.47 -11.66 74.03
C ASN A 26 178.55 -12.90 74.00
N ILE A 27 178.95 -14.00 73.35
CA ILE A 27 178.10 -15.21 73.15
C ILE A 27 178.57 -16.40 74.00
N VAL A 28 179.44 -16.21 75.00
CA VAL A 28 179.85 -17.32 75.90
C VAL A 28 179.62 -16.96 77.37
N SER A 29 178.36 -16.84 77.76
CA SER A 29 177.87 -17.37 79.05
C SER A 29 176.39 -17.03 79.28
N LYS A 30 175.49 -17.82 78.68
CA LYS A 30 174.19 -18.31 79.23
C LYS A 30 173.23 -18.70 78.09
N VAL A 31 173.23 -20.00 77.84
CA VAL A 31 172.10 -20.89 77.48
C VAL A 31 170.78 -20.22 77.02
N ALA A 32 170.50 -20.45 75.73
CA ALA A 32 169.23 -20.80 75.09
C ALA A 32 167.90 -20.25 75.66
N THR A 33 167.29 -19.34 74.91
CA THR A 33 165.86 -18.98 74.98
C THR A 33 165.15 -19.35 73.67
N LYS A 34 163.94 -19.89 73.81
CA LYS A 34 163.06 -20.44 72.76
C LYS A 34 162.70 -19.47 71.62
N GLU A 35 163.05 -18.19 71.70
CA GLU A 35 162.72 -17.17 70.70
C GLU A 35 163.61 -17.23 69.45
N GLU A 36 164.87 -17.65 69.57
CA GLU A 36 165.78 -17.70 68.39
C GLU A 36 165.57 -18.96 67.53
N GLN A 37 165.03 -20.03 68.11
CA GLN A 37 164.55 -21.20 67.37
C GLN A 37 163.20 -20.92 66.70
N ALA A 38 162.29 -20.21 67.37
CA ALA A 38 161.01 -19.80 66.79
C ALA A 38 161.15 -18.76 65.67
N GLU A 39 162.12 -17.84 65.75
CA GLU A 39 162.42 -16.92 64.64
C GLU A 39 163.08 -17.62 63.45
N ARG A 40 163.94 -18.62 63.67
CA ARG A 40 164.48 -19.42 62.57
C ARG A 40 163.44 -20.32 61.93
N GLU A 41 162.50 -20.86 62.70
CA GLU A 41 161.35 -21.60 62.17
C GLU A 41 160.37 -20.69 61.43
N LYS A 42 160.07 -19.49 61.95
CA LYS A 42 159.25 -18.50 61.22
C LYS A 42 159.94 -17.99 59.96
N ARG A 43 161.24 -17.73 59.98
CA ARG A 43 162.00 -17.31 58.78
C ARG A 43 162.08 -18.44 57.76
N LYS A 44 162.22 -19.70 58.18
CA LYS A 44 162.10 -20.87 57.28
C LYS A 44 160.69 -21.03 56.73
N GLN A 45 159.64 -20.89 57.54
CA GLN A 45 158.25 -20.97 57.10
C GLN A 45 157.87 -19.84 56.12
N VAL A 46 158.37 -18.62 56.32
CA VAL A 46 158.14 -17.50 55.39
C VAL A 46 158.93 -17.70 54.09
N LEU A 47 160.15 -18.24 54.15
CA LEU A 47 160.91 -18.60 52.93
C LEU A 47 160.30 -19.80 52.19
N GLU A 48 159.74 -20.78 52.88
CA GLU A 48 159.00 -21.90 52.28
C GLU A 48 157.66 -21.44 51.68
N GLN A 49 156.90 -20.57 52.36
CA GLN A 49 155.67 -19.97 51.81
C GLN A 49 155.96 -19.05 50.62
N ALA A 50 157.05 -18.27 50.66
CA ALA A 50 157.50 -17.45 49.54
C ALA A 50 157.97 -18.29 48.34
N ALA A 51 158.60 -19.46 48.59
CA ALA A 51 159.00 -20.38 47.54
C ALA A 51 157.81 -21.15 46.91
N THR A 52 156.68 -21.30 47.62
CA THR A 52 155.44 -21.85 47.04
C THR A 52 154.67 -20.86 46.17
N TYR A 53 154.93 -19.55 46.30
CA TYR A 53 154.44 -18.54 45.37
C TYR A 53 155.30 -18.50 44.10
N THR A 54 155.24 -19.58 43.34
CA THR A 54 155.83 -19.63 42.00
C THR A 54 154.95 -18.84 41.03
N VAL A 55 155.52 -18.38 39.91
CA VAL A 55 154.74 -17.71 38.84
C VAL A 55 153.52 -18.56 38.45
N ASP A 56 153.64 -19.88 38.48
CA ASP A 56 152.53 -20.82 38.25
C ASP A 56 151.42 -20.77 39.32
N SER A 57 151.72 -20.57 40.61
CA SER A 57 150.69 -20.53 41.65
C SER A 57 149.95 -19.19 41.66
N LEU A 58 150.64 -18.10 41.32
CA LEU A 58 150.05 -16.77 41.14
C LEU A 58 149.22 -16.71 39.86
N VAL A 59 149.69 -17.32 38.76
CA VAL A 59 148.90 -17.47 37.52
C VAL A 59 147.72 -18.40 37.74
N LYS A 60 147.84 -19.48 38.53
CA LYS A 60 146.69 -20.31 38.95
C LYS A 60 145.68 -19.53 39.80
N GLY A 61 146.13 -18.79 40.81
CA GLY A 61 145.23 -17.97 41.63
C GLY A 61 144.53 -16.87 40.83
N LEU A 62 145.23 -16.28 39.85
CA LEU A 62 144.65 -15.30 38.94
C LEU A 62 143.67 -15.97 37.94
N ALA A 63 143.97 -17.19 37.49
CA ALA A 63 143.09 -17.99 36.64
C ALA A 63 141.84 -18.49 37.39
N ASP A 64 141.98 -18.90 38.66
CA ASP A 64 140.87 -19.29 39.52
C ASP A 64 139.98 -18.08 39.83
N LEU A 65 140.55 -16.91 40.12
CA LEU A 65 139.79 -15.67 40.27
C LEU A 65 139.08 -15.28 38.96
N GLN A 66 139.75 -15.44 37.81
CA GLN A 66 139.13 -15.20 36.51
C GLN A 66 137.98 -16.18 36.23
N LEU A 67 138.10 -17.44 36.66
CA LEU A 67 137.06 -18.46 36.58
C LEU A 67 135.87 -18.13 37.50
N ASP A 68 136.11 -17.77 38.75
CA ASP A 68 135.07 -17.38 39.71
C ASP A 68 134.35 -16.10 39.27
N PHE A 69 135.10 -15.10 38.77
CA PHE A 69 134.52 -13.87 38.24
C PHE A 69 133.72 -14.14 36.97
N SER A 70 134.19 -15.05 36.10
CA SER A 70 133.42 -15.52 34.95
C SER A 70 132.16 -16.26 35.38
N GLY A 71 132.24 -17.10 36.41
CA GLY A 71 131.12 -17.86 36.99
C GLY A 71 130.03 -16.96 37.58
N VAL A 72 130.40 -15.96 38.38
CA VAL A 72 129.47 -14.98 38.95
C VAL A 72 128.88 -14.08 37.85
N ILE A 73 129.67 -13.71 36.83
CA ILE A 73 129.13 -12.99 35.66
C ILE A 73 128.12 -13.85 34.92
N THR A 74 128.40 -15.14 34.70
CA THR A 74 127.45 -16.04 34.03
C THR A 74 126.19 -16.24 34.86
N GLU A 75 126.28 -16.43 36.18
CA GLU A 75 125.11 -16.59 37.05
C GLU A 75 124.29 -15.29 37.15
N LEU A 76 124.96 -14.13 37.21
CA LEU A 76 124.29 -12.83 37.17
C LEU A 76 123.62 -12.59 35.82
N SER A 77 124.25 -13.02 34.72
CA SER A 77 123.70 -12.93 33.38
C SER A 77 122.47 -13.84 33.22
N GLU A 78 122.51 -15.07 33.73
CA GLU A 78 121.35 -15.98 33.78
C GLU A 78 120.23 -15.43 34.65
N LYS A 79 120.54 -14.85 35.82
CA LYS A 79 119.54 -14.18 36.67
C LYS A 79 118.95 -12.95 35.99
N LEU A 80 119.75 -12.15 35.30
CA LEU A 80 119.27 -10.99 34.56
C LEU A 80 118.42 -11.41 33.36
N GLU A 81 118.80 -12.47 32.66
CA GLU A 81 118.03 -13.03 31.55
C GLU A 81 116.69 -13.61 32.02
N THR A 82 116.67 -14.33 33.14
CA THR A 82 115.43 -14.83 33.74
C THR A 82 114.53 -13.72 34.28
N GLU A 83 115.08 -12.70 34.95
CA GLU A 83 114.30 -11.53 35.39
C GLU A 83 113.82 -10.69 34.21
N SER A 84 114.61 -10.55 33.14
CA SER A 84 114.18 -9.91 31.89
C SER A 84 113.05 -10.70 31.22
N ALA A 85 113.15 -12.03 31.18
CA ALA A 85 112.11 -12.90 30.65
C ALA A 85 110.81 -12.81 31.48
N LYS A 86 110.90 -12.71 32.81
CA LYS A 86 109.76 -12.46 33.70
C LYS A 86 109.14 -11.09 33.45
N LEU A 87 109.95 -10.04 33.31
CA LEU A 87 109.49 -8.69 32.99
C LEU A 87 108.74 -8.67 31.65
N ASP A 88 109.27 -9.33 30.62
CA ASP A 88 108.62 -9.45 29.32
C ASP A 88 107.35 -10.30 29.36
N ALA A 89 107.31 -11.35 30.19
CA ALA A 89 106.09 -12.12 30.43
C ALA A 89 105.01 -11.26 31.12
N ILE A 90 105.38 -10.47 32.12
CA ILE A 90 104.45 -9.55 32.82
C ILE A 90 103.97 -8.46 31.88
N LYS A 91 104.85 -7.82 31.10
CA LYS A 91 104.47 -6.80 30.11
C LYS A 91 103.49 -7.36 29.07
N ARG A 92 103.75 -8.57 28.56
CA ARG A 92 102.83 -9.27 27.65
C ARG A 92 101.52 -9.60 28.34
N GLY A 93 101.55 -10.07 29.59
CA GLY A 93 100.36 -10.33 30.40
C GLY A 93 99.50 -9.08 30.60
N ILE A 94 100.11 -7.94 30.95
CA ILE A 94 99.42 -6.64 31.08
C ILE A 94 98.79 -6.21 29.76
N SER A 95 99.50 -6.39 28.63
CA SER A 95 98.96 -6.06 27.30
C SER A 95 97.73 -6.92 26.97
N ILE A 96 97.80 -8.23 27.21
CA ILE A 96 96.67 -9.16 26.98
C ILE A 96 95.51 -8.78 27.91
N GLN A 97 95.78 -8.53 29.19
CA GLN A 97 94.74 -8.19 30.16
C GLN A 97 94.09 -6.83 29.85
N SER A 98 94.86 -5.88 29.31
CA SER A 98 94.33 -4.59 28.86
C SER A 98 93.42 -4.75 27.65
N GLN A 99 93.78 -5.61 26.69
CA GLN A 99 92.93 -5.95 25.55
C GLN A 99 91.64 -6.65 26.00
N GLN A 100 91.74 -7.63 26.91
CA GLN A 100 90.58 -8.31 27.49
C GLN A 100 89.66 -7.34 28.25
N LEU A 101 90.22 -6.36 28.97
CA LEU A 101 89.44 -5.33 29.65
C LEU A 101 88.67 -4.46 28.65
N GLU A 102 89.31 -4.08 27.53
CA GLU A 102 88.66 -3.30 26.47
C GLU A 102 87.53 -4.09 25.79
N GLU A 103 87.75 -5.39 25.54
CA GLU A 103 86.70 -6.29 25.01
C GLU A 103 85.53 -6.43 25.98
N LEU A 104 85.80 -6.63 27.28
CA LEU A 104 84.76 -6.71 28.32
C LEU A 104 83.99 -5.40 28.44
N GLN A 105 84.65 -4.24 28.31
CA GLN A 105 83.97 -2.94 28.28
C GLN A 105 83.05 -2.82 27.06
N LYS A 106 83.51 -3.22 25.86
CA LYS A 106 82.68 -3.23 24.65
C LYS A 106 81.46 -4.15 24.82
N ILE A 107 81.66 -5.36 25.35
CA ILE A 107 80.57 -6.31 25.64
C ILE A 107 79.57 -5.71 26.64
N ARG A 108 80.06 -5.06 27.70
CA ARG A 108 79.19 -4.40 28.69
C ARG A 108 78.34 -3.29 28.06
N VAL A 109 78.93 -2.42 27.26
CA VAL A 109 78.19 -1.34 26.57
C VAL A 109 77.12 -1.93 25.65
N VAL A 110 77.45 -2.98 24.89
CA VAL A 110 76.46 -3.65 24.02
C VAL A 110 75.36 -4.32 24.84
N ALA A 111 75.70 -4.96 25.97
CA ALA A 111 74.71 -5.57 26.86
C ALA A 111 73.77 -4.52 27.49
N ASP A 112 74.30 -3.37 27.92
CA ASP A 112 73.51 -2.27 28.47
C ASP A 112 72.57 -1.66 27.41
N VAL A 113 73.06 -1.48 26.17
CA VAL A 113 72.23 -1.01 25.03
C VAL A 113 71.15 -2.04 24.68
N LEU A 114 71.50 -3.32 24.66
CA LEU A 114 70.54 -4.38 24.37
C LEU A 114 69.47 -4.49 25.46
N HIS A 115 69.85 -4.33 26.73
CA HIS A 115 68.90 -4.23 27.83
C HIS A 115 67.96 -3.03 27.65
N LEU A 116 68.49 -1.84 27.36
CA LEU A 116 67.67 -0.64 27.16
C LEU A 116 66.69 -0.83 26.00
N LEU A 117 67.15 -1.37 24.87
CA LEU A 117 66.30 -1.64 23.71
C LEU A 117 65.20 -2.66 24.03
N THR A 118 65.53 -3.69 24.81
CA THR A 118 64.56 -4.72 25.24
C THR A 118 63.50 -4.10 26.15
N GLN A 119 63.89 -3.21 27.05
CA GLN A 119 62.97 -2.48 27.92
C GLN A 119 62.05 -1.56 27.13
N GLU A 120 62.60 -0.74 26.21
CA GLU A 120 61.78 0.11 25.33
C GLU A 120 60.81 -0.71 24.47
N HIS A 121 61.24 -1.87 23.99
CA HIS A 121 60.38 -2.76 23.23
C HIS A 121 59.24 -3.30 24.09
N GLN A 122 59.53 -3.72 25.32
CA GLN A 122 58.52 -4.20 26.26
C GLN A 122 57.50 -3.08 26.60
N GLU A 123 57.97 -1.87 26.85
CA GLU A 123 57.09 -0.71 27.10
C GLU A 123 56.20 -0.40 25.90
N LYS A 124 56.75 -0.43 24.68
CA LYS A 124 55.97 -0.26 23.44
C LYS A 124 54.93 -1.37 23.26
N MET A 125 55.29 -2.62 23.57
CA MET A 125 54.36 -3.75 23.48
C MET A 125 53.22 -3.61 24.48
N ASN A 126 53.53 -3.27 25.74
CA ASN A 126 52.51 -3.03 26.76
C ASN A 126 51.56 -1.89 26.35
N LEU A 127 52.10 -0.79 25.79
CA LEU A 127 51.28 0.33 25.33
C LEU A 127 50.39 -0.03 24.14
N LEU A 128 50.90 -0.83 23.19
CA LEU A 128 50.09 -1.33 22.08
C LEU A 128 48.99 -2.27 22.55
N GLU A 129 49.28 -3.15 23.51
CA GLU A 129 48.31 -4.07 24.09
C GLU A 129 47.21 -3.32 24.88
N GLU A 130 47.60 -2.30 25.64
CA GLU A 130 46.65 -1.43 26.33
C GLU A 130 45.77 -0.64 25.34
N GLN A 131 46.35 -0.08 24.28
CA GLN A 131 45.55 0.60 23.24
C GLN A 131 44.62 -0.36 22.49
N ALA A 132 45.07 -1.58 22.21
CA ALA A 132 44.26 -2.60 21.55
C ALA A 132 43.08 -3.01 22.44
N SER A 133 43.33 -3.25 23.72
CA SER A 133 42.27 -3.61 24.68
C SER A 133 41.26 -2.48 24.88
N GLN A 134 41.71 -1.23 25.01
CA GLN A 134 40.81 -0.07 25.10
C GLN A 134 39.93 0.10 23.86
N ARG A 135 40.51 -0.06 22.66
CA ARG A 135 39.74 0.00 21.39
C ARG A 135 38.75 -1.15 21.27
N GLN A 136 39.14 -2.34 21.70
CA GLN A 136 38.23 -3.49 21.69
C GLN A 136 37.06 -3.26 22.65
N GLU A 137 37.33 -2.77 23.87
CA GLU A 137 36.28 -2.47 24.85
C GLU A 137 35.35 -1.35 24.37
N SER A 138 35.87 -0.31 23.71
CA SER A 138 35.03 0.76 23.15
C SER A 138 34.13 0.23 22.03
N LEU A 139 34.68 -0.57 21.11
CA LEU A 139 33.93 -1.19 20.02
C LEU A 139 32.86 -2.17 20.55
N GLU A 140 33.19 -3.00 21.54
CA GLU A 140 32.22 -3.91 22.17
C GLU A 140 31.07 -3.13 22.82
N LYS A 141 31.37 -2.00 23.48
CA LYS A 141 30.34 -1.10 24.04
C LYS A 141 29.49 -0.46 22.96
N GLU A 142 30.06 -0.02 21.85
CA GLU A 142 29.32 0.55 20.71
C GLU A 142 28.42 -0.49 20.06
N ILE A 143 28.94 -1.67 19.74
CA ILE A 143 28.17 -2.80 19.19
C ILE A 143 27.01 -3.17 20.13
N ALA A 144 27.26 -3.24 21.44
CA ALA A 144 26.21 -3.55 22.41
C ALA A 144 25.14 -2.45 22.49
N ARG A 145 25.52 -1.18 22.32
CA ARG A 145 24.56 -0.05 22.28
C ARG A 145 23.73 -0.08 21.01
N GLU A 146 24.36 -0.26 19.84
CA GLU A 146 23.65 -0.34 18.56
C GLU A 146 22.69 -1.51 18.51
N ARG A 147 23.12 -2.71 18.97
CA ARG A 147 22.22 -3.87 19.06
C ARG A 147 21.00 -3.60 19.92
N LYS A 148 21.16 -2.92 21.06
CA LYS A 148 20.03 -2.52 21.92
C LYS A 148 19.13 -1.48 21.28
N LEU A 149 19.67 -0.59 20.45
CA LEU A 149 18.87 0.37 19.70
C LEU A 149 18.07 -0.33 18.61
N TRP A 150 18.71 -1.20 17.82
CA TRP A 150 18.04 -1.99 16.80
C TRP A 150 16.97 -2.91 17.37
N GLU A 151 17.23 -3.58 18.49
CA GLU A 151 16.21 -4.42 19.15
C GLU A 151 14.99 -3.61 19.59
N LYS A 152 15.18 -2.36 20.04
CA LYS A 152 14.07 -1.45 20.34
C LYS A 152 13.35 -0.98 19.09
N GLU A 153 14.08 -0.58 18.06
CA GLU A 153 13.50 -0.16 16.78
C GLU A 153 12.69 -1.30 16.13
N GLU A 154 13.16 -2.54 16.23
CA GLU A 154 12.45 -3.73 15.77
C GLU A 154 11.16 -3.95 16.56
N GLN A 155 11.21 -3.86 17.90
CA GLN A 155 10.02 -3.97 18.75
C GLN A 155 9.00 -2.84 18.47
N ASP A 156 9.46 -1.61 18.35
CA ASP A 156 8.61 -0.45 18.05
C ASP A 156 7.98 -0.58 16.65
N PHE A 157 8.74 -1.08 15.67
CA PHE A 157 8.25 -1.34 14.32
C PHE A 157 7.20 -2.45 14.31
N GLU A 158 7.46 -3.57 14.97
CA GLU A 158 6.50 -4.67 15.10
C GLU A 158 5.21 -4.22 15.77
N ALA A 159 5.31 -3.42 16.85
CA ALA A 159 4.15 -2.83 17.52
C ALA A 159 3.36 -1.90 16.58
N ALA A 160 4.05 -1.00 15.85
CA ALA A 160 3.40 -0.10 14.90
C ALA A 160 2.70 -0.86 13.75
N VAL A 161 3.31 -1.94 13.25
CA VAL A 161 2.70 -2.80 12.23
C VAL A 161 1.47 -3.50 12.78
N ALA A 162 1.53 -4.03 14.01
CA ALA A 162 0.39 -4.68 14.66
C ALA A 162 -0.78 -3.69 14.88
N GLU A 163 -0.50 -2.48 15.41
CA GLU A 163 -1.51 -1.44 15.59
C GLU A 163 -2.14 -1.00 14.26
N TYR A 164 -1.32 -0.85 13.21
CA TYR A 164 -1.83 -0.52 11.88
C TYR A 164 -2.75 -1.62 11.32
N GLN A 165 -2.38 -2.88 11.48
CA GLN A 165 -3.19 -4.02 11.05
C GLN A 165 -4.51 -4.09 11.83
N GLU A 166 -4.48 -3.91 13.15
CA GLU A 166 -5.67 -3.92 13.99
C GLU A 166 -6.63 -2.77 13.62
N ASN A 167 -6.11 -1.55 13.47
CA ASN A 167 -6.91 -0.39 13.08
C ASN A 167 -7.51 -0.57 11.69
N THR A 168 -6.74 -1.10 10.73
CA THR A 168 -7.24 -1.41 9.40
C THR A 168 -8.33 -2.48 9.43
N ALA A 169 -8.16 -3.52 10.25
CA ALA A 169 -9.16 -4.57 10.41
C ALA A 169 -10.46 -4.03 11.02
N LYS A 170 -10.36 -3.21 12.07
CA LYS A 170 -11.51 -2.53 12.70
C LYS A 170 -12.24 -1.63 11.70
N HIS A 171 -11.50 -0.83 10.92
CA HIS A 171 -12.09 0.04 9.90
C HIS A 171 -12.85 -0.76 8.84
N ARG A 172 -12.23 -1.82 8.31
CA ARG A 172 -12.89 -2.70 7.33
C ARG A 172 -14.13 -3.37 7.89
N GLN A 173 -14.10 -3.78 9.16
CA GLN A 173 -15.26 -4.36 9.83
C GLN A 173 -16.39 -3.33 9.96
N GLN A 174 -16.08 -2.11 10.42
CA GLN A 174 -17.06 -1.02 10.52
C GLN A 174 -17.66 -0.67 9.16
N GLU A 175 -16.84 -0.55 8.12
CA GLU A 175 -17.32 -0.28 6.76
C GLU A 175 -18.23 -1.40 6.23
N ALA A 176 -17.89 -2.67 6.50
CA ALA A 176 -18.71 -3.80 6.11
C ALA A 176 -20.05 -3.84 6.85
N GLU A 177 -20.04 -3.57 8.16
CA GLU A 177 -21.23 -3.45 9.00
C GLU A 177 -22.12 -2.30 8.53
N ASP A 178 -21.56 -1.10 8.35
CA ASP A 178 -22.28 0.08 7.86
C ASP A 178 -22.86 -0.14 6.46
N TYR A 179 -22.10 -0.74 5.55
CA TYR A 179 -22.58 -1.08 4.22
C TYR A 179 -23.75 -2.08 4.28
N SER A 180 -23.63 -3.13 5.09
CA SER A 180 -24.68 -4.13 5.24
C SER A 180 -25.96 -3.53 5.84
N TYR A 181 -25.82 -2.66 6.84
CA TYR A 181 -26.90 -1.95 7.48
C TYR A 181 -27.60 -1.00 6.49
N ASN A 182 -26.84 -0.18 5.77
CA ASN A 182 -27.38 0.75 4.79
C ASN A 182 -28.10 0.01 3.64
N LEU A 183 -27.54 -1.11 3.17
CA LEU A 183 -28.16 -1.95 2.16
C LEU A 183 -29.49 -2.55 2.67
N GLN A 184 -29.51 -3.06 3.89
CA GLN A 184 -30.73 -3.60 4.49
C GLN A 184 -31.79 -2.51 4.68
N ARG A 185 -31.40 -1.34 5.18
CA ARG A 185 -32.27 -0.18 5.35
C ARG A 185 -32.85 0.28 4.02
N GLN A 186 -32.03 0.36 2.98
CA GLN A 186 -32.49 0.74 1.63
C GLN A 186 -33.48 -0.27 1.07
N ARG A 187 -33.20 -1.57 1.19
CA ARG A 187 -34.13 -2.63 0.78
C ARG A 187 -35.46 -2.58 1.54
N GLN A 188 -35.44 -2.29 2.84
CA GLN A 188 -36.65 -2.11 3.62
C GLN A 188 -37.47 -0.92 3.11
N ILE A 189 -36.84 0.24 2.91
CA ILE A 189 -37.49 1.43 2.37
C ILE A 189 -38.10 1.14 0.98
N GLU A 190 -37.35 0.50 0.09
CA GLU A 190 -37.84 0.14 -1.24
C GLU A 190 -39.01 -0.85 -1.18
N THR A 191 -38.95 -1.82 -0.27
CA THR A 191 -40.03 -2.80 -0.04
C THR A 191 -41.28 -2.11 0.49
N ASP A 192 -41.15 -1.26 1.49
CA ASP A 192 -42.27 -0.51 2.09
C ASP A 192 -42.93 0.40 1.06
N GLN A 193 -42.14 1.14 0.27
CA GLN A 193 -42.64 1.99 -0.83
C GLN A 193 -43.39 1.17 -1.89
N TYR A 194 -42.85 0.01 -2.26
CA TYR A 194 -43.52 -0.90 -3.19
C TYR A 194 -44.84 -1.43 -2.62
N GLU A 195 -44.86 -1.85 -1.36
CA GLU A 195 -46.07 -2.32 -0.70
C GLU A 195 -47.13 -1.22 -0.58
N GLU A 196 -46.74 0.00 -0.22
CA GLU A 196 -47.64 1.15 -0.18
C GLU A 196 -48.24 1.47 -1.56
N ALA A 197 -47.41 1.48 -2.60
CA ALA A 197 -47.85 1.69 -3.97
C ALA A 197 -48.83 0.58 -4.41
N LYS A 198 -48.52 -0.68 -4.10
CA LYS A 198 -49.40 -1.82 -4.35
C LYS A 198 -50.74 -1.65 -3.64
N ARG A 199 -50.76 -1.35 -2.33
CA ARG A 199 -51.98 -1.12 -1.55
C ARG A 199 -52.79 0.06 -2.09
N ARG A 200 -52.15 1.11 -2.60
CA ARG A 200 -52.82 2.26 -3.22
C ARG A 200 -53.52 1.85 -4.52
N ILE A 201 -52.83 1.11 -5.38
CA ILE A 201 -53.39 0.61 -6.65
C ILE A 201 -54.54 -0.36 -6.39
N GLU A 202 -54.37 -1.30 -5.46
CA GLU A 202 -55.42 -2.26 -5.08
C GLU A 202 -56.68 -1.55 -4.56
N ARG A 203 -56.53 -0.53 -3.71
CA ARG A 203 -57.66 0.31 -3.28
C ARG A 203 -58.34 1.02 -4.45
N GLY A 204 -57.57 1.63 -5.36
CA GLY A 204 -58.11 2.27 -6.55
C GLY A 204 -58.88 1.29 -7.46
N ILE A 205 -58.37 0.07 -7.65
CA ILE A 205 -59.08 -0.99 -8.38
C ILE A 205 -60.37 -1.38 -7.67
N GLN A 206 -60.36 -1.55 -6.35
CA GLN A 206 -61.56 -1.89 -5.58
C GLN A 206 -62.62 -0.79 -5.66
N GLU A 207 -62.23 0.48 -5.53
CA GLU A 207 -63.14 1.62 -5.62
C GLU A 207 -63.76 1.72 -7.02
N THR A 208 -62.94 1.68 -8.07
CA THR A 208 -63.42 1.73 -9.46
C THR A 208 -64.28 0.52 -9.82
N THR A 209 -63.98 -0.67 -9.29
CA THR A 209 -64.80 -1.87 -9.48
C THR A 209 -66.16 -1.71 -8.80
N LYS A 210 -66.20 -1.22 -7.56
CA LYS A 210 -67.45 -0.94 -6.84
C LYS A 210 -68.31 0.09 -7.58
N GLU A 211 -67.71 1.17 -8.07
CA GLU A 211 -68.42 2.19 -8.84
C GLU A 211 -68.99 1.62 -10.15
N LYS A 212 -68.16 0.90 -10.93
CA LYS A 212 -68.61 0.21 -12.15
C LYS A 212 -69.74 -0.78 -11.88
N GLN A 213 -69.67 -1.53 -10.78
CA GLN A 213 -70.71 -2.49 -10.42
C GLN A 213 -72.02 -1.80 -10.05
N LYS A 214 -71.98 -0.67 -9.33
CA LYS A 214 -73.18 0.15 -9.09
C LYS A 214 -73.77 0.66 -10.40
N ASN A 215 -72.95 1.24 -11.27
CA ASN A 215 -73.41 1.75 -12.57
C ASN A 215 -74.03 0.64 -13.44
N TRP A 216 -73.44 -0.57 -13.42
CA TRP A 216 -74.00 -1.72 -14.11
C TRP A 216 -75.35 -2.14 -13.53
N GLN A 217 -75.47 -2.22 -12.21
CA GLN A 217 -76.74 -2.56 -11.55
C GLN A 217 -77.83 -1.52 -11.83
N GLU A 218 -77.50 -0.23 -11.85
CA GLU A 218 -78.43 0.83 -12.21
C GLU A 218 -78.89 0.71 -13.66
N ARG A 219 -77.95 0.50 -14.58
CA ARG A 219 -78.26 0.29 -16.00
C ARG A 219 -79.14 -0.95 -16.21
N GLU A 220 -78.82 -2.06 -15.56
CA GLU A 220 -79.61 -3.28 -15.62
C GLU A 220 -81.03 -3.08 -15.08
N LYS A 221 -81.20 -2.32 -13.99
CA LYS A 221 -82.52 -1.95 -13.46
C LYS A 221 -83.33 -1.12 -14.47
N VAL A 222 -82.71 -0.12 -15.10
CA VAL A 222 -83.39 0.72 -16.11
C VAL A 222 -83.81 -0.13 -17.30
N LEU A 223 -82.90 -0.95 -17.83
CA LEU A 223 -83.20 -1.84 -18.95
C LEU A 223 -84.34 -2.80 -18.62
N ASN A 224 -84.31 -3.44 -17.44
CA ASN A 224 -85.37 -4.35 -17.01
C ASN A 224 -86.72 -3.63 -16.81
N ALA A 225 -86.72 -2.40 -16.29
CA ALA A 225 -87.94 -1.61 -16.10
C ALA A 225 -88.56 -1.17 -17.44
N GLU A 226 -87.74 -0.89 -18.45
CA GLU A 226 -88.18 -0.46 -19.77
C GLU A 226 -88.47 -1.64 -20.72
N GLN A 227 -88.00 -2.85 -20.42
CA GLN A 227 -88.12 -4.04 -21.27
C GLN A 227 -89.58 -4.32 -21.68
N ALA A 228 -90.53 -4.27 -20.74
CA ALA A 228 -91.94 -4.54 -21.05
C ALA A 228 -92.56 -3.47 -21.96
N LYS A 229 -92.18 -2.20 -21.79
CA LYS A 229 -92.63 -1.11 -22.68
C LYS A 229 -92.03 -1.28 -24.07
N PHE A 230 -90.73 -1.57 -24.15
CA PHE A 230 -90.05 -1.84 -25.41
C PHE A 230 -90.69 -3.02 -26.16
N GLU A 231 -91.00 -4.12 -25.46
CA GLU A 231 -91.70 -5.26 -26.06
C GLU A 231 -93.11 -4.91 -26.53
N SER A 232 -93.85 -4.11 -25.76
CA SER A 232 -95.18 -3.63 -26.16
C SER A 232 -95.12 -2.71 -27.38
N ASP A 233 -94.22 -1.73 -27.39
CA ASP A 233 -94.05 -0.81 -28.52
C ASP A 233 -93.54 -1.55 -29.75
N ARG A 234 -92.64 -2.52 -29.58
CA ARG A 234 -92.19 -3.40 -30.67
C ARG A 234 -93.34 -4.22 -31.26
N GLN A 235 -94.23 -4.77 -30.43
CA GLN A 235 -95.42 -5.47 -30.90
C GLN A 235 -96.39 -4.53 -31.61
N ARG A 236 -96.67 -3.35 -31.05
CA ARG A 236 -97.51 -2.33 -31.69
C ARG A 236 -96.97 -1.93 -33.05
N VAL A 237 -95.67 -1.65 -33.17
CA VAL A 237 -95.05 -1.33 -34.46
C VAL A 237 -95.20 -2.49 -35.45
N ALA A 238 -95.08 -3.74 -35.00
CA ALA A 238 -95.26 -4.91 -35.85
C ALA A 238 -96.72 -5.12 -36.31
N THR A 239 -97.71 -4.80 -35.47
CA THR A 239 -99.14 -4.94 -35.82
C THR A 239 -99.74 -3.68 -36.45
N PHE A 240 -99.07 -2.53 -36.36
CA PHE A 240 -99.59 -1.23 -36.77
C PHE A 240 -100.00 -1.18 -38.24
N GLU A 241 -99.20 -1.74 -39.15
CA GLU A 241 -99.55 -1.76 -40.57
C GLU A 241 -100.82 -2.56 -40.86
N GLU A 242 -101.00 -3.68 -40.16
CA GLU A 242 -102.15 -4.55 -40.35
C GLU A 242 -103.41 -3.93 -39.73
N GLU A 243 -103.30 -3.38 -38.52
CA GLU A 243 -104.38 -2.62 -37.87
C GLU A 243 -104.78 -1.40 -38.71
N LEU A 244 -103.82 -0.69 -39.30
CA LEU A 244 -104.07 0.44 -40.19
C LEU A 244 -104.79 0.00 -41.47
N LYS A 245 -104.39 -1.12 -42.09
CA LYS A 245 -105.11 -1.69 -43.25
C LYS A 245 -106.53 -2.09 -42.88
N GLN A 246 -106.73 -2.76 -41.75
CA GLN A 246 -108.05 -3.20 -41.30
C GLN A 246 -108.98 -2.03 -40.98
N THR A 247 -108.49 -1.01 -40.26
CA THR A 247 -109.25 0.20 -39.94
C THR A 247 -109.57 1.00 -41.20
N LEU A 248 -108.64 1.12 -42.14
CA LEU A 248 -108.86 1.77 -43.43
C LEU A 248 -109.90 1.02 -44.28
N ASN A 249 -109.87 -0.31 -44.28
CA ASN A 249 -110.88 -1.12 -44.98
C ASN A 249 -112.26 -0.97 -44.34
N LYS A 250 -112.36 -1.04 -43.00
CA LYS A 250 -113.63 -0.79 -42.29
C LYS A 250 -114.18 0.61 -42.56
N ALA A 251 -113.35 1.64 -42.47
CA ALA A 251 -113.76 3.01 -42.75
C ALA A 251 -114.22 3.18 -44.21
N LYS A 252 -113.55 2.50 -45.17
CA LYS A 252 -114.03 2.45 -46.56
C LYS A 252 -115.38 1.76 -46.68
N GLU A 253 -115.56 0.61 -46.04
CA GLU A 253 -116.83 -0.13 -46.07
C GLU A 253 -117.97 0.67 -45.44
N GLU A 254 -117.76 1.28 -44.28
CA GLU A 254 -118.74 2.15 -43.60
C GLU A 254 -119.07 3.38 -44.46
N ALA A 255 -118.07 4.03 -45.06
CA ALA A 255 -118.30 5.16 -45.97
C ALA A 255 -119.10 4.74 -47.22
N ILE A 256 -118.83 3.55 -47.78
CA ILE A 256 -119.60 2.99 -48.90
C ILE A 256 -121.03 2.67 -48.45
N GLN A 257 -121.22 2.07 -47.28
CA GLN A 257 -122.54 1.74 -46.74
C GLN A 257 -123.36 2.99 -46.45
N GLU A 258 -122.79 4.02 -45.83
CA GLU A 258 -123.50 5.27 -45.55
C GLU A 258 -123.80 6.01 -46.85
N ALA A 259 -122.85 6.10 -47.79
CA ALA A 259 -123.10 6.72 -49.10
C ALA A 259 -124.19 5.98 -49.89
N THR A 260 -124.21 4.65 -49.87
CA THR A 260 -125.26 3.86 -50.53
C THR A 260 -126.60 4.00 -49.82
N ARG A 261 -126.63 4.06 -48.49
CA ARG A 261 -127.85 4.31 -47.72
C ARG A 261 -128.40 5.71 -47.99
N GLU A 262 -127.57 6.75 -47.96
CA GLU A 262 -127.96 8.11 -48.32
C GLU A 262 -128.45 8.20 -49.76
N ALA A 263 -127.75 7.57 -50.71
CA ALA A 263 -128.15 7.53 -52.11
C ALA A 263 -129.51 6.82 -52.27
N LYS A 264 -129.74 5.71 -51.55
CA LYS A 264 -131.01 5.00 -51.55
C LYS A 264 -132.14 5.83 -50.95
N VAL A 265 -131.92 6.49 -49.81
CA VAL A 265 -132.90 7.40 -49.20
C VAL A 265 -133.24 8.55 -50.14
N LYS A 266 -132.23 9.17 -50.78
CA LYS A 266 -132.44 10.22 -51.79
C LYS A 266 -133.21 9.71 -53.00
N ALA A 267 -132.89 8.52 -53.51
CA ALA A 267 -133.61 7.90 -54.62
C ALA A 267 -135.06 7.58 -54.25
N ASP A 268 -135.30 7.01 -53.06
CA ASP A 268 -136.65 6.69 -52.56
C ASP A 268 -137.48 7.97 -52.33
N LEU A 269 -136.87 9.06 -51.84
CA LEU A 269 -137.53 10.36 -51.72
C LEU A 269 -137.87 10.96 -53.09
N LEU A 270 -136.93 10.93 -54.04
CA LEU A 270 -137.18 11.39 -55.41
C LEU A 270 -138.29 10.58 -56.09
N ALA A 271 -138.31 9.27 -55.90
CA ALA A 271 -139.37 8.40 -56.43
C ALA A 271 -140.73 8.75 -55.82
N LYS A 272 -140.80 8.98 -54.50
CA LYS A 272 -142.04 9.43 -53.83
C LYS A 272 -142.50 10.82 -54.25
N GLU A 273 -141.56 11.77 -54.42
CA GLU A 273 -141.87 13.10 -54.96
C GLU A 273 -142.43 13.00 -56.38
N TRP A 274 -141.86 12.11 -57.21
CA TRP A 274 -142.36 11.85 -58.55
C TRP A 274 -143.76 11.23 -58.55
N GLU A 275 -144.01 10.20 -57.72
CA GLU A 275 -145.35 9.62 -57.53
C GLU A 275 -146.36 10.66 -57.03
N SER A 276 -146.00 11.48 -56.05
CA SER A 276 -146.87 12.55 -55.53
C SER A 276 -147.16 13.62 -56.58
N ASN A 277 -146.15 14.01 -57.38
CA ASN A 277 -146.34 14.94 -58.49
C ASN A 277 -147.24 14.33 -59.57
N GLN A 278 -147.05 13.04 -59.91
CA GLN A 278 -147.90 12.34 -60.86
C GLN A 278 -149.35 12.32 -60.37
N GLN A 279 -149.61 11.95 -59.11
CA GLN A 279 -150.95 12.00 -58.53
C GLN A 279 -151.54 13.42 -58.53
N GLY A 280 -150.71 14.44 -58.25
CA GLY A 280 -151.11 15.84 -58.31
C GLY A 280 -151.53 16.27 -59.73
N TYR A 281 -150.75 15.89 -60.75
CA TYR A 281 -151.10 16.13 -62.14
C TYR A 281 -152.34 15.33 -62.58
N GLU A 282 -152.49 14.08 -62.15
CA GLU A 282 -153.70 13.28 -62.42
C GLU A 282 -154.95 13.92 -61.80
N LEU A 283 -154.87 14.42 -60.56
CA LEU A 283 -155.94 15.19 -59.93
C LEU A 283 -156.25 16.50 -60.67
N GLN A 284 -155.23 17.22 -61.14
CA GLN A 284 -155.41 18.42 -61.95
C GLN A 284 -156.11 18.09 -63.27
N VAL A 285 -155.69 17.04 -63.98
CA VAL A 285 -156.32 16.56 -65.21
C VAL A 285 -157.78 16.21 -64.93
N ALA A 286 -158.08 15.43 -63.89
CA ALA A 286 -159.45 15.09 -63.51
C ALA A 286 -160.30 16.34 -63.19
N SER A 287 -159.72 17.36 -62.54
CA SER A 287 -160.42 18.61 -62.26
C SER A 287 -160.69 19.45 -63.52
N LEU A 288 -159.75 19.46 -64.46
CA LEU A 288 -159.88 20.14 -65.74
C LEU A 288 -160.88 19.43 -66.63
N GLU A 289 -160.89 18.10 -66.66
CA GLU A 289 -161.90 17.28 -67.33
C GLU A 289 -163.30 17.56 -66.77
N ALA A 290 -163.46 17.57 -65.44
CA ALA A 290 -164.72 17.94 -64.81
C ALA A 290 -165.15 19.39 -65.13
N THR A 291 -164.18 20.31 -65.28
CA THR A 291 -164.45 21.70 -65.68
C THR A 291 -164.87 21.78 -67.15
N ILE A 292 -164.24 21.00 -68.03
CA ILE A 292 -164.59 20.89 -69.45
C ILE A 292 -166.00 20.30 -69.60
N GLU A 293 -166.36 19.26 -68.84
CA GLU A 293 -167.73 18.73 -68.81
C GLU A 293 -168.73 19.82 -68.42
N ARG A 294 -168.45 20.57 -67.35
CA ARG A 294 -169.33 21.65 -66.87
C ARG A 294 -169.46 22.78 -67.90
N GLN A 295 -168.38 23.12 -68.60
CA GLN A 295 -168.39 24.10 -69.69
C GLN A 295 -169.16 23.56 -70.91
N ASN A 296 -169.02 22.28 -71.24
CA ASN A 296 -169.81 21.65 -72.29
C ASN A 296 -171.31 21.66 -71.95
N GLU A 297 -171.69 21.40 -70.71
CA GLU A 297 -173.08 21.55 -70.24
C GLU A 297 -173.59 22.99 -70.32
N GLN A 298 -172.72 23.99 -70.07
CA GLN A 298 -173.07 25.39 -70.27
C GLN A 298 -173.22 25.75 -71.74
N ILE A 299 -172.35 25.24 -72.62
CA ILE A 299 -172.40 25.45 -74.07
C ILE A 299 -173.67 24.81 -74.65
N THR A 300 -174.04 23.60 -74.22
CA THR A 300 -175.29 22.97 -74.68
C THR A 300 -176.52 23.73 -74.21
N ASN A 301 -176.54 24.22 -72.95
CA ASN A 301 -177.61 25.09 -72.46
C ASN A 301 -177.70 26.43 -73.21
N LEU A 302 -176.56 27.10 -73.46
CA LEU A 302 -176.51 28.34 -74.25
C LEU A 302 -176.92 28.09 -75.70
N SER A 303 -176.52 26.96 -76.29
CA SER A 303 -176.95 26.58 -77.64
C SER A 303 -178.45 26.29 -77.70
N ALA A 304 -179.03 25.70 -76.66
CA ALA A 304 -180.47 25.50 -76.54
C ALA A 304 -181.21 26.85 -76.42
N GLN A 305 -180.71 27.76 -75.57
CA GLN A 305 -181.23 29.14 -75.47
C GLN A 305 -181.08 29.91 -76.79
N LEU A 306 -180.01 29.69 -77.55
CA LEU A 306 -179.80 30.31 -78.86
C LEU A 306 -180.74 29.75 -79.93
N GLN A 307 -181.02 28.44 -79.91
CA GLN A 307 -182.07 27.85 -80.75
C GLN A 307 -183.46 28.36 -80.37
N GLU A 308 -183.73 28.52 -79.09
CA GLU A 308 -185.03 29.02 -78.59
C GLU A 308 -185.24 30.50 -78.92
N THR A 309 -184.20 31.33 -78.79
CA THR A 309 -184.22 32.73 -79.24
C THR A 309 -184.26 32.87 -80.77
N MET A 310 -183.62 31.97 -81.52
CA MET A 310 -183.82 31.89 -82.97
C MET A 310 -185.26 31.54 -83.33
N LYS A 311 -185.89 30.60 -82.62
CA LYS A 311 -187.33 30.30 -82.78
C LYS A 311 -188.21 31.50 -82.47
N GLN A 312 -187.93 32.23 -81.39
CA GLN A 312 -188.67 33.43 -81.01
C GLN A 312 -188.48 34.58 -82.01
N ALA A 313 -187.29 34.73 -82.60
CA ALA A 313 -187.03 35.70 -83.67
C ALA A 313 -187.74 35.33 -84.98
N GLN A 314 -187.84 34.03 -85.30
CA GLN A 314 -188.52 33.53 -86.49
C GLN A 314 -190.05 33.63 -86.36
N ASP A 315 -190.61 33.39 -85.17
CA ASP A 315 -192.03 33.62 -84.89
C ASP A 315 -192.40 35.12 -84.86
N LEU A 316 -191.48 36.01 -84.49
CA LEU A 316 -191.67 37.46 -84.56
C LEU A 316 -191.63 37.98 -86.01
N ALA A 317 -190.76 37.40 -86.85
CA ALA A 317 -190.72 37.69 -88.29
C ALA A 317 -191.97 37.17 -89.02
N MET A 318 -192.52 36.01 -88.63
CA MET A 318 -193.78 35.51 -89.18
C MET A 318 -195.01 36.34 -88.74
N ARG A 319 -194.95 37.06 -87.62
CA ARG A 319 -196.02 37.98 -87.18
C ARG A 319 -195.96 39.39 -87.80
N ALA A 320 -194.89 39.74 -88.52
CA ALA A 320 -194.72 41.04 -89.17
C ALA A 320 -195.08 41.07 -90.68
N PHE A 321 -195.40 39.93 -91.28
CA PHE A 321 -195.73 39.82 -92.72
C PHE A 321 -197.21 39.56 -93.03
N SER A 322 -198.10 39.79 -92.06
CA SER A 322 -199.54 39.95 -92.30
C SER A 322 -199.97 41.39 -91.96
N GLY A 323 -199.83 42.33 -92.91
CA GLY A 323 -200.51 43.62 -92.77
C GLY A 323 -200.15 44.83 -93.64
N ASN A 324 -200.08 44.71 -94.99
CA ASN A 324 -200.54 45.75 -95.96
C ASN A 324 -200.40 45.17 -97.39
N ARG A 325 -201.41 44.72 -98.14
CA ARG A 325 -202.80 45.18 -98.31
C ARG A 325 -203.77 44.02 -98.60
N ASN A 326 -204.96 44.16 -98.02
CA ASN A 326 -206.28 43.75 -98.50
C ASN A 326 -206.73 42.27 -98.54
N ASN A 327 -207.94 42.13 -98.00
CA ASN A 327 -209.10 41.40 -98.53
C ASN A 327 -209.28 39.93 -98.15
N GLN A 328 -210.16 39.82 -97.14
CA GLN A 328 -210.70 38.68 -96.40
C GLN A 328 -209.74 37.98 -95.44
#